data_AF-A0A8E2AQ23-F1
#
_entry.id   AF-A0A8E2AQ23-F1
#
_cell.length_a   1.000
_cell.length_b   1.000
_cell.length_c   1.000
_cell.angle_alpha   90.00
_cell.angle_beta   90.00
_cell.angle_gamma   90.00
#
_symmetry.space_group_name_H-M   'P 1'
#
loop_
_entity.id
_entity.type
_entity.pdbx_description
1 polymer ?
#
loop_
_entity_poly.entity_id
_entity_poly.type
_entity_poly.pdbx_seq_one_letter_code
_entity_poly.pdbx_strand_id
1 'polypeptide(L)'
;MNPYADQEREPWEHVAQSYTWALDQEIAEMARKNEETVHWVRQQQKCDAVKQRQAFSKGEDSQLRRLLEKLAYGFRSEAEHWRSLEEETRRAARHWEREAEKLVREEVRRLRAAQLETERCRMAYERRKAYEDARERRRREKEQERARVRREEADRQAWQAYQDRWAALTDPKAAPVELTFRIIPWPTFSPPRDVEDLTPARIATFILSPQHSEGQTKKERIKSALRRWHPDRFGRVLIRVKESDRDAVERGVGSVARCLNSLLAQEA
;
A
#
# COMPACT_ATOMS: atom_id res chain seq x y z
N MET A 1 -94.61 -16.87 -12.93
CA MET A 1 -95.94 -16.65 -12.35
C MET A 1 -96.69 -17.97 -12.42
N ASN A 2 -96.78 -18.71 -11.32
CA ASN A 2 -97.82 -19.72 -11.16
C ASN A 2 -98.53 -19.38 -9.83
N PRO A 3 -99.77 -18.88 -9.88
CA PRO A 3 -100.58 -18.51 -8.74
C PRO A 3 -101.32 -19.75 -8.26
N TYR A 4 -101.24 -20.10 -6.98
CA TYR A 4 -102.28 -20.76 -6.18
C TYR A 4 -101.67 -21.02 -4.80
N ALA A 5 -101.62 -19.96 -4.00
CA ALA A 5 -101.64 -20.06 -2.56
C ALA A 5 -103.12 -20.04 -2.16
N ASP A 6 -103.66 -21.21 -1.81
CA ASP A 6 -104.53 -21.38 -0.64
C ASP A 6 -104.92 -22.85 -0.56
N GLN A 7 -104.33 -23.56 0.39
CA GLN A 7 -104.94 -24.77 0.94
C GLN A 7 -104.92 -24.59 2.45
N GLU A 8 -106.11 -24.25 2.96
CA GLU A 8 -106.78 -25.01 4.01
C GLU A 8 -105.81 -25.68 4.98
N ARG A 9 -105.65 -25.08 6.18
CA ARG A 9 -104.96 -25.73 7.31
C ARG A 9 -105.61 -27.08 7.57
N GLU A 10 -104.98 -28.11 7.04
CA GLU A 10 -105.54 -29.45 7.00
C GLU A 10 -105.71 -30.00 8.44
N PRO A 11 -106.72 -30.84 8.71
CA PRO A 11 -107.01 -31.36 10.05
C PRO A 11 -105.81 -32.01 10.77
N TRP A 12 -104.80 -32.48 10.02
CA TRP A 12 -103.57 -33.02 10.58
C TRP A 12 -102.69 -31.96 11.24
N GLU A 13 -102.80 -30.67 10.92
CA GLU A 13 -102.07 -29.60 11.61
C GLU A 13 -102.51 -29.46 13.07
N HIS A 14 -103.81 -29.60 13.35
CA HIS A 14 -104.34 -29.60 14.72
C HIS A 14 -103.89 -30.85 15.49
N VAL A 15 -103.86 -32.00 14.83
CA VAL A 15 -103.34 -33.26 15.42
C VAL A 15 -101.83 -33.14 15.68
N ALA A 16 -101.08 -32.55 14.75
CA ALA A 16 -99.65 -32.29 14.92
C ALA A 16 -99.41 -31.31 16.07
N GLN A 17 -100.18 -30.22 16.19
CA GLN A 17 -100.11 -29.28 17.31
C GLN A 17 -100.42 -29.94 18.67
N SER A 18 -101.42 -30.81 18.69
CA SER A 18 -101.79 -31.57 19.89
C SER A 18 -100.67 -32.54 20.30
N TYR A 19 -100.07 -33.22 19.31
CA TYR A 19 -98.96 -34.13 19.51
C TYR A 19 -97.68 -33.40 19.94
N THR A 20 -97.37 -32.25 19.35
CA THR A 20 -96.25 -31.41 19.80
C THR A 20 -96.46 -30.90 21.21
N TRP A 21 -97.69 -30.50 21.58
CA TRP A 21 -97.97 -30.06 22.95
C TRP A 21 -97.84 -31.19 23.96
N ALA A 22 -98.33 -32.41 23.63
CA ALA A 22 -98.18 -33.57 24.49
C ALA A 22 -96.70 -33.95 24.69
N LEU A 23 -95.90 -33.95 23.62
CA LEU A 23 -94.46 -34.18 23.70
C LEU A 23 -93.76 -33.07 24.50
N ASP A 24 -94.12 -31.80 24.31
CA ASP A 24 -93.55 -30.69 25.06
C ASP A 24 -93.86 -30.79 26.56
N GLN A 25 -95.06 -31.26 26.93
CA GLN A 25 -95.40 -31.53 28.33
C GLN A 25 -94.56 -32.68 28.92
N GLU A 26 -94.39 -33.77 28.18
CA GLU A 26 -93.58 -34.91 28.62
C GLU A 26 -92.10 -34.54 28.74
N ILE A 27 -91.57 -33.76 27.80
CA ILE A 27 -90.22 -33.20 27.84
C ILE A 27 -90.05 -32.26 29.04
N ALA A 28 -91.03 -31.40 29.33
CA ALA A 28 -90.98 -30.50 30.49
C ALA A 28 -91.03 -31.26 31.83
N GLU A 29 -91.81 -32.33 31.90
CA GLU A 29 -91.86 -33.21 33.08
C GLU A 29 -90.54 -33.96 33.28
N MET A 30 -89.97 -34.50 32.19
CA MET A 30 -88.65 -35.13 32.19
C MET A 30 -87.55 -34.15 32.60
N ALA A 31 -87.61 -32.90 32.13
CA ALA A 31 -86.65 -31.85 32.51
C ALA A 31 -86.72 -31.54 34.01
N ARG A 32 -87.92 -31.43 34.60
CA ARG A 32 -88.09 -31.23 36.05
C ARG A 32 -87.51 -32.38 36.87
N LYS A 33 -87.80 -33.63 36.52
CA LYS A 33 -87.23 -34.82 37.20
C LYS A 33 -85.71 -34.87 37.07
N ASN A 34 -85.17 -34.42 35.94
CA ASN A 34 -83.73 -34.33 35.73
C ASN A 34 -83.09 -33.22 36.60
N GLU A 35 -83.73 -32.06 36.72
CA GLU A 35 -83.27 -30.99 37.61
C GLU A 35 -83.20 -31.43 39.08
N GLU A 36 -84.20 -32.17 39.56
CA GLU A 36 -84.21 -32.75 40.91
C GLU A 36 -83.05 -33.73 41.10
N THR A 37 -82.79 -34.58 40.10
CA THR A 37 -81.68 -35.54 40.11
C THR A 37 -80.33 -34.80 40.12
N VAL A 38 -80.16 -33.78 39.30
CA VAL A 38 -78.95 -32.95 39.26
C VAL A 38 -78.74 -32.20 40.58
N HIS A 39 -79.82 -31.67 41.17
CA HIS A 39 -79.76 -31.02 42.46
C HIS A 39 -79.33 -31.99 43.55
N TRP A 40 -79.90 -33.19 43.57
CA TRP A 40 -79.53 -34.26 44.50
C TRP A 40 -78.06 -34.68 44.32
N VAL A 41 -77.58 -34.88 43.08
CA VAL A 41 -76.17 -35.21 42.80
C VAL A 41 -75.24 -34.10 43.25
N ARG A 42 -75.57 -32.82 42.99
CA ARG A 42 -74.77 -31.68 43.44
C ARG A 42 -74.73 -31.58 44.97
N GLN A 43 -75.85 -31.86 45.62
CA GLN A 43 -75.93 -31.86 47.08
C GLN A 43 -75.10 -33.00 47.68
N GLN A 44 -75.13 -34.17 47.05
CA GLN A 44 -74.31 -35.31 47.44
C GLN A 44 -72.82 -35.01 47.24
N GLN A 45 -72.43 -34.44 46.10
CA GLN A 45 -71.04 -34.01 45.86
C GLN A 45 -70.55 -32.99 46.88
N LYS A 46 -71.40 -32.05 47.32
CA LYS A 46 -71.05 -31.10 48.39
C LYS A 46 -70.89 -31.82 49.73
N CYS A 47 -71.80 -32.73 50.09
CA CYS A 47 -71.68 -33.53 51.30
C CYS A 47 -70.43 -34.42 51.28
N ASP A 48 -70.10 -35.02 50.14
CA ASP A 48 -68.92 -35.87 49.98
C ASP A 48 -67.63 -35.05 49.96
N ALA A 49 -67.63 -33.84 49.39
CA ALA A 49 -66.50 -32.92 49.48
C ALA A 49 -66.26 -32.44 50.94
N VAL A 50 -67.33 -32.23 51.71
CA VAL A 50 -67.24 -31.92 53.15
C VAL A 50 -66.75 -33.13 53.94
N LYS A 51 -67.24 -34.34 53.65
CA LYS A 51 -66.77 -35.59 54.26
C LYS A 51 -65.31 -35.89 53.90
N GLN A 52 -64.90 -35.66 52.65
CA GLN A 52 -63.50 -35.78 52.22
C GLN A 52 -62.63 -34.73 52.91
N ARG A 53 -63.05 -33.45 52.97
CA ARG A 53 -62.32 -32.42 53.73
C ARG A 53 -62.22 -32.77 55.21
N GLN A 54 -63.28 -33.31 55.82
CA GLN A 54 -63.25 -33.78 57.20
C GLN A 54 -62.40 -35.04 57.38
N ALA A 55 -62.37 -35.95 56.42
CA ALA A 55 -61.53 -37.16 56.44
C ALA A 55 -60.04 -36.80 56.29
N PHE A 56 -59.71 -35.89 55.38
CA PHE A 56 -58.37 -35.31 55.26
C PHE A 56 -57.96 -34.52 56.52
N SER A 57 -58.90 -33.78 57.13
CA SER A 57 -58.63 -32.97 58.33
C SER A 57 -58.54 -33.80 59.63
N LYS A 58 -59.26 -34.93 59.73
CA LYS A 58 -59.23 -35.82 60.91
C LYS A 58 -58.17 -36.94 60.81
N GLY A 59 -57.48 -37.02 59.67
CA GLY A 59 -56.41 -37.99 59.38
C GLY A 59 -55.10 -37.33 58.97
N GLU A 60 -54.84 -36.07 59.33
CA GLU A 60 -53.46 -35.55 59.30
C GLU A 60 -52.69 -36.19 60.45
N ASP A 61 -52.19 -37.39 60.17
CA ASP A 61 -51.35 -38.14 61.07
C ASP A 61 -50.17 -37.25 61.46
N SER A 62 -50.10 -36.85 62.73
CA SER A 62 -49.07 -35.94 63.23
C SER A 62 -47.65 -36.47 62.95
N GLN A 63 -47.52 -37.77 62.70
CA GLN A 63 -46.31 -38.44 62.27
C GLN A 63 -45.99 -38.17 60.79
N LEU A 64 -46.97 -38.24 59.89
CA LEU A 64 -46.80 -37.95 58.46
C LEU A 64 -46.40 -36.49 58.25
N ARG A 65 -47.01 -35.54 58.97
CA ARG A 65 -46.63 -34.12 58.92
C ARG A 65 -45.20 -33.87 59.40
N ARG A 66 -44.77 -34.54 60.48
CA ARG A 66 -43.39 -34.51 60.98
C ARG A 66 -42.40 -35.13 59.99
N LEU A 67 -42.77 -36.20 59.30
CA LEU A 67 -41.94 -36.83 58.26
C LEU A 67 -41.80 -35.91 57.03
N LEU A 68 -42.88 -35.29 56.59
CA LEU A 68 -42.86 -34.32 55.50
C LEU A 68 -42.04 -33.07 55.85
N GLU A 69 -42.13 -32.61 57.10
CA GLU A 69 -41.33 -31.48 57.58
C GLU A 69 -39.83 -31.82 57.63
N LYS A 70 -39.48 -33.04 58.05
CA LYS A 70 -38.10 -33.55 58.00
C LYS A 70 -37.58 -33.68 56.57
N LEU A 71 -38.38 -34.22 55.66
CA LEU A 71 -38.02 -34.31 54.24
C LEU A 71 -37.86 -32.92 53.61
N ALA A 72 -38.78 -31.99 53.89
CA ALA A 72 -38.68 -30.61 53.44
C ALA A 72 -37.46 -29.88 54.02
N TYR A 73 -37.08 -30.16 55.26
CA TYR A 73 -35.84 -29.65 55.85
C TYR A 73 -34.60 -30.24 55.16
N GLY A 74 -34.59 -31.54 54.86
CA GLY A 74 -33.54 -32.21 54.08
C GLY A 74 -33.38 -31.58 52.69
N PHE A 75 -34.47 -31.42 51.94
CA PHE A 75 -34.44 -30.76 50.63
C PHE A 75 -34.03 -29.29 50.70
N ARG A 76 -34.42 -28.55 51.75
CA ARG A 76 -33.96 -27.16 51.95
C ARG A 76 -32.46 -27.11 52.24
N SER A 77 -31.96 -27.99 53.09
CA SER A 77 -30.53 -28.09 53.41
C SER A 77 -29.70 -28.52 52.21
N GLU A 78 -30.19 -29.48 51.42
CA GLU A 78 -29.57 -29.88 50.16
C GLU A 78 -29.62 -28.75 49.13
N ALA A 79 -30.73 -28.02 49.00
CA ALA A 79 -30.83 -26.87 48.11
C ALA A 79 -29.93 -25.70 48.54
N GLU A 80 -29.70 -25.51 49.84
CA GLU A 80 -28.71 -24.56 50.35
C GLU A 80 -27.29 -25.01 50.04
N HIS A 81 -26.98 -26.29 50.25
CA HIS A 81 -25.68 -26.87 49.91
C HIS A 81 -25.37 -26.76 48.41
N TRP A 82 -26.34 -27.09 47.55
CA TRP A 82 -26.22 -26.94 46.09
C TRP A 82 -26.05 -25.48 45.68
N ARG A 83 -26.79 -24.53 46.29
CA ARG A 83 -26.60 -23.09 46.04
C ARG A 83 -25.22 -22.61 46.46
N SER A 84 -24.70 -23.06 47.61
CA SER A 84 -23.35 -22.72 48.05
C SER A 84 -22.28 -23.25 47.10
N LEU A 85 -22.39 -24.49 46.62
CA LEU A 85 -21.46 -25.07 45.65
C LEU A 85 -21.53 -24.36 44.28
N GLU A 86 -22.74 -24.02 43.83
CA GLU A 86 -22.95 -23.22 42.61
C GLU A 86 -22.36 -21.82 42.75
N GLU A 87 -22.49 -21.19 43.91
CA GLU A 87 -21.86 -19.90 44.17
C GLU A 87 -20.34 -19.97 44.19
N GLU A 88 -19.76 -21.01 44.81
CA GLU A 88 -18.31 -21.24 44.83
C GLU A 88 -17.75 -21.49 43.45
N THR A 89 -18.40 -22.34 42.65
CA THR A 89 -18.02 -22.59 41.25
C THR A 89 -18.16 -21.32 40.42
N ARG A 90 -19.20 -20.50 40.62
CA ARG A 90 -19.36 -19.20 39.95
C ARG A 90 -18.32 -18.17 40.39
N ARG A 91 -17.89 -18.18 41.66
CA ARG A 91 -16.81 -17.33 42.18
C ARG A 91 -15.46 -17.77 41.62
N ALA A 92 -15.19 -19.07 41.59
CA ALA A 92 -14.00 -19.66 41.00
C ALA A 92 -13.94 -19.36 39.49
N ALA A 93 -15.04 -19.55 38.76
CA ALA A 93 -15.14 -19.22 37.33
C ALA A 93 -14.83 -17.75 37.07
N ARG A 94 -15.39 -16.82 37.85
CA ARG A 94 -15.09 -15.39 37.73
C ARG A 94 -13.65 -15.03 38.13
N HIS A 95 -13.07 -15.75 39.08
CA HIS A 95 -11.66 -15.58 39.42
C HIS A 95 -10.77 -16.04 38.26
N TRP A 96 -11.04 -17.23 37.72
CA TRP A 96 -10.35 -17.76 36.54
C TRP A 96 -10.49 -16.86 35.32
N GLU A 97 -11.68 -16.31 35.07
CA GLU A 97 -11.93 -15.37 33.97
C GLU A 97 -11.10 -14.09 34.11
N ARG A 98 -11.03 -13.51 35.32
CA ARG A 98 -10.19 -12.32 35.58
C ARG A 98 -8.70 -12.61 35.40
N GLU A 99 -8.22 -13.76 35.87
CA GLU A 99 -6.83 -14.14 35.69
C GLU A 99 -6.51 -14.41 34.21
N ALA A 100 -7.42 -15.07 33.48
CA ALA A 100 -7.29 -15.26 32.04
C ALA A 100 -7.27 -13.92 31.30
N GLU A 101 -8.13 -12.96 31.67
CA GLU A 101 -8.14 -11.63 31.08
C GLU A 101 -6.84 -10.87 31.33
N LYS A 102 -6.27 -10.97 32.54
CA LYS A 102 -4.98 -10.35 32.87
C LYS A 102 -3.85 -10.95 32.02
N LEU A 103 -3.81 -12.27 31.88
CA LEU A 103 -2.81 -12.95 31.06
C LEU A 103 -2.91 -12.53 29.59
N VAL A 104 -4.12 -12.52 29.03
CA VAL A 104 -4.35 -12.04 27.65
C VAL A 104 -3.93 -10.57 27.51
N ARG A 105 -4.28 -9.72 28.48
CA ARG A 105 -3.91 -8.30 28.47
C ARG A 105 -2.40 -8.10 28.54
N GLU A 106 -1.71 -8.89 29.36
CA GLU A 106 -0.25 -8.85 29.46
C GLU A 106 0.40 -9.33 28.16
N GLU A 107 -0.10 -10.41 27.57
CA GLU A 107 0.42 -10.94 26.32
C GLU A 107 0.22 -9.96 25.16
N VAL A 108 -0.96 -9.33 25.06
CA VAL A 108 -1.22 -8.26 24.10
C VAL A 108 -0.27 -7.08 24.31
N ARG A 109 0.07 -6.72 25.55
CA ARG A 109 1.06 -5.67 25.84
C ARG A 109 2.46 -6.08 25.38
N ARG A 110 2.87 -7.32 25.65
CA ARG A 110 4.18 -7.86 25.21
C ARG A 110 4.30 -7.87 23.70
N LEU A 111 3.28 -8.36 22.99
CA LEU A 111 3.25 -8.38 21.53
C LEU A 111 3.32 -6.97 20.93
N ARG A 112 2.56 -6.02 21.48
CA ARG A 112 2.61 -4.61 21.04
C ARG A 112 3.97 -3.97 21.30
N ALA A 113 4.59 -4.24 22.45
CA ALA A 113 5.92 -3.75 22.76
C ALA A 113 6.97 -4.33 21.81
N ALA A 114 6.90 -5.64 21.53
CA ALA A 114 7.78 -6.29 20.56
C ALA A 114 7.61 -5.71 19.14
N GLN A 115 6.37 -5.48 18.70
CA GLN A 115 6.10 -4.84 17.41
C GLN A 115 6.70 -3.43 17.34
N LEU A 116 6.47 -2.59 18.35
CA LEU A 116 7.03 -1.25 18.39
C LEU A 116 8.56 -1.26 18.37
N GLU A 117 9.19 -2.22 19.07
CA GLU A 117 10.64 -2.37 19.06
C GLU A 117 11.15 -2.80 17.68
N THR A 118 10.49 -3.76 17.02
CA THR A 118 10.86 -4.18 15.66
C THR A 118 10.72 -3.03 14.66
N GLU A 119 9.66 -2.21 14.76
CA GLU A 119 9.49 -1.03 13.94
C GLU A 119 10.59 0.01 14.22
N ARG A 120 10.95 0.25 15.49
CA ARG A 120 12.05 1.13 15.87
C ARG A 120 13.38 0.66 15.30
N CYS A 121 13.71 -0.62 15.43
CA CYS A 121 14.93 -1.19 14.85
C CYS A 121 14.94 -1.05 13.33
N ARG A 122 13.82 -1.32 12.66
CA ARG A 122 13.68 -1.15 11.21
C ARG A 122 13.88 0.31 10.79
N MET A 123 13.22 1.25 11.46
CA MET A 123 13.37 2.67 11.18
C MET A 123 14.79 3.18 11.45
N ALA A 124 15.46 2.67 12.50
CA ALA A 124 16.85 3.00 12.80
C ALA A 124 17.80 2.46 11.70
N TYR A 125 17.57 1.22 11.25
CA TYR A 125 18.31 0.62 10.15
C TYR A 125 18.11 1.39 8.83
N GLU A 126 16.86 1.71 8.48
CA GLU A 126 16.54 2.49 7.28
C GLU A 126 17.14 3.90 7.33
N ARG A 127 17.11 4.58 8.49
CA ARG A 127 17.78 5.88 8.67
C ARG A 127 19.28 5.79 8.49
N ARG A 128 19.93 4.77 9.06
CA ARG A 128 21.37 4.56 8.92
C ARG A 128 21.74 4.28 7.46
N LYS A 129 20.99 3.39 6.80
CA LYS A 129 21.17 3.08 5.39
C LYS A 129 21.00 4.32 4.51
N ALA A 130 19.94 5.10 4.72
CA ALA A 130 19.71 6.34 3.99
C ALA A 130 20.82 7.38 4.19
N TYR A 131 21.37 7.47 5.41
CA TYR A 131 22.51 8.34 5.71
C TYR A 131 23.78 7.89 4.98
N GLU A 132 24.09 6.58 4.99
CA GLU A 132 25.24 6.00 4.29
C GLU A 132 25.10 6.21 2.77
N ASP A 133 23.93 5.94 2.19
CA ASP A 133 23.65 6.16 0.77
C ASP A 133 23.74 7.65 0.37
N ALA A 134 23.25 8.56 1.22
CA ALA A 134 23.38 10.00 0.99
C ALA A 134 24.85 10.46 1.06
N ARG A 135 25.64 9.89 1.98
CA ARG A 135 27.08 10.16 2.09
C ARG A 135 27.84 9.66 0.87
N GLU A 136 27.50 8.47 0.37
CA GLU A 136 28.13 7.92 -0.82
C GLU A 136 27.78 8.73 -2.07
N ARG A 137 26.51 9.11 -2.26
CA ARG A 137 26.10 9.99 -3.36
C ARG A 137 26.87 11.31 -3.35
N ARG A 138 26.96 11.97 -2.19
CA ARG A 138 27.77 13.20 -2.05
C ARG A 138 29.25 12.99 -2.37
N ARG A 139 29.82 11.82 -2.06
CA ARG A 139 31.21 11.49 -2.41
C ARG A 139 31.37 11.34 -3.92
N ARG A 140 30.46 10.59 -4.57
CA ARG A 140 30.46 10.39 -6.03
C ARG A 140 30.26 11.70 -6.78
N GLU A 141 29.33 12.54 -6.34
CA GLU A 141 29.12 13.89 -6.90
C GLU A 141 30.39 14.75 -6.80
N LYS A 142 31.02 14.80 -5.62
CA LYS A 142 32.28 15.54 -5.44
C LYS A 142 33.41 14.99 -6.30
N GLU A 143 33.50 13.68 -6.47
CA GLU A 143 34.52 13.05 -7.30
C GLU A 143 34.29 13.32 -8.79
N GLN A 144 33.03 13.26 -9.25
CA GLN A 144 32.64 13.64 -10.60
C GLN A 144 32.93 15.11 -10.88
N GLU A 145 32.59 16.00 -9.94
CA GLU A 145 32.88 17.43 -10.09
C GLU A 145 34.39 17.68 -10.11
N ARG A 146 35.17 17.04 -9.25
CA ARG A 146 36.65 17.12 -9.29
C ARG A 146 37.23 16.56 -10.58
N ALA A 147 36.68 15.48 -11.11
CA ALA A 147 37.11 14.91 -12.39
C ALA A 147 36.76 15.86 -13.55
N ARG A 148 35.58 16.49 -13.50
CA ARG A 148 35.13 17.47 -14.46
C ARG A 148 36.01 18.71 -14.45
N VAL A 149 36.25 19.31 -13.29
CA VAL A 149 37.13 20.49 -13.14
C VAL A 149 38.55 20.17 -13.61
N ARG A 150 39.10 19.00 -13.27
CA ARG A 150 40.42 18.57 -13.77
C ARG A 150 40.47 18.44 -15.30
N ARG A 151 39.42 17.89 -15.90
CA ARG A 151 39.31 17.79 -17.36
C ARG A 151 39.22 19.19 -17.99
N GLU A 152 38.39 20.06 -17.44
CA GLU A 152 38.23 21.43 -17.93
C GLU A 152 39.54 22.23 -17.82
N GLU A 153 40.30 22.03 -16.75
CA GLU A 153 41.62 22.63 -16.58
C GLU A 153 42.64 22.07 -17.57
N ALA A 154 42.66 20.74 -17.79
CA ALA A 154 43.52 20.12 -18.79
C ALA A 154 43.20 20.63 -20.21
N ASP A 155 41.93 20.81 -20.55
CA ASP A 155 41.50 21.35 -21.84
C ASP A 155 42.01 22.80 -22.01
N ARG A 156 41.93 23.63 -20.95
CA ARG A 156 42.45 25.00 -20.94
C ARG A 156 43.98 25.03 -21.11
N GLN A 157 44.70 24.18 -20.39
CA GLN A 157 46.16 24.06 -20.50
C GLN A 157 46.58 23.60 -21.90
N ALA A 158 45.89 22.62 -22.48
CA ALA A 158 46.16 22.14 -23.83
C ALA A 158 45.96 23.25 -24.88
N TRP A 159 44.91 24.07 -24.73
CA TRP A 159 44.68 25.21 -25.59
C TRP A 159 45.77 26.28 -25.47
N GLN A 160 46.19 26.59 -24.23
CA GLN A 160 47.24 27.58 -23.99
C GLN A 160 48.57 27.12 -24.60
N ALA A 161 48.95 25.85 -24.38
CA ALA A 161 50.12 25.24 -25.00
C ALA A 161 50.05 25.19 -26.54
N TYR A 162 48.85 25.09 -27.11
CA TYR A 162 48.64 25.23 -28.57
C TYR A 162 48.87 26.66 -29.04
N GLN A 163 48.34 27.66 -28.33
CA GLN A 163 48.56 29.08 -28.66
C GLN A 163 50.04 29.46 -28.57
N ASP A 164 50.74 29.02 -27.52
CA ASP A 164 52.16 29.32 -27.31
C ASP A 164 53.02 28.71 -28.43
N ARG A 165 52.75 27.44 -28.79
CA ARG A 165 53.42 26.78 -29.92
C ARG A 165 53.10 27.43 -31.26
N TRP A 166 51.85 27.85 -31.46
CA TRP A 166 51.45 28.58 -32.67
C TRP A 166 52.15 29.93 -32.76
N ALA A 167 52.20 30.69 -31.66
CA ALA A 167 52.89 31.97 -31.58
C ALA A 167 54.38 31.83 -31.90
N ALA A 168 55.07 30.86 -31.28
CA ALA A 168 56.48 30.57 -31.54
C ALA A 168 56.75 30.18 -33.00
N LEU A 169 55.83 29.46 -33.65
CA LEU A 169 55.95 29.10 -35.05
C LEU A 169 55.79 30.31 -35.98
N THR A 170 54.90 31.23 -35.64
CA THR A 170 54.66 32.46 -36.42
C THR A 170 55.63 33.60 -36.12
N ASP A 171 56.44 33.50 -35.05
CA ASP A 171 57.40 34.53 -34.67
C ASP A 171 58.54 34.61 -35.71
N PRO A 172 58.71 35.75 -36.41
CA PRO A 172 59.77 35.94 -37.39
C PRO A 172 61.18 35.98 -36.77
N LYS A 173 61.30 36.14 -35.44
CA LYS A 173 62.57 36.17 -34.71
C LYS A 173 62.98 34.81 -34.13
N ALA A 174 62.10 33.80 -34.19
CA ALA A 174 62.41 32.46 -33.73
C ALA A 174 63.50 31.84 -34.62
N ALA A 175 64.46 31.15 -34.00
CA ALA A 175 65.59 30.51 -34.68
C ALA A 175 65.14 29.61 -35.85
N PRO A 176 65.99 29.39 -36.88
CA PRO A 176 65.72 28.48 -37.98
C PRO A 176 65.76 27.03 -37.49
N VAL A 177 64.68 26.61 -36.84
CA VAL A 177 64.43 25.20 -36.49
C VAL A 177 63.74 24.56 -37.68
N GLU A 178 64.30 23.46 -38.20
CA GLU A 178 63.60 22.62 -39.18
C GLU A 178 62.29 22.12 -38.58
N LEU A 179 61.17 22.55 -39.15
CA LEU A 179 59.85 22.13 -38.68
C LEU A 179 59.61 20.69 -39.17
N THR A 180 59.21 19.81 -38.26
CA THR A 180 58.77 18.44 -38.56
C THR A 180 57.27 18.34 -38.30
N PHE A 181 56.64 17.28 -38.81
CA PHE A 181 55.20 17.05 -38.62
C PHE A 181 54.79 17.10 -37.13
N ARG A 182 55.65 16.63 -36.22
CA ARG A 182 55.36 16.57 -34.77
C ARG A 182 55.50 17.92 -34.05
N ILE A 183 56.30 18.83 -34.59
CA ILE A 183 56.52 20.17 -34.02
C ILE A 183 55.36 21.10 -34.35
N ILE A 184 54.67 20.85 -35.46
CA ILE A 184 53.52 21.65 -35.88
C ILE A 184 52.41 21.52 -34.83
N PRO A 185 51.88 22.65 -34.32
CA PRO A 185 50.83 22.65 -33.31
C PRO A 185 49.49 22.34 -33.97
N TRP A 186 49.21 21.07 -34.25
CA TRP A 186 47.92 20.62 -34.77
C TRP A 186 46.77 20.93 -33.80
N PRO A 187 45.54 21.17 -34.31
CA PRO A 187 44.40 21.53 -33.47
C PRO A 187 43.80 20.27 -32.81
N THR A 188 44.56 19.67 -31.91
CA THR A 188 44.23 18.42 -31.20
C THR A 188 44.82 18.43 -29.78
N PHE A 189 44.11 17.85 -28.80
CA PHE A 189 44.59 17.80 -27.40
C PHE A 189 45.91 17.06 -27.22
N SER A 190 46.17 16.06 -28.05
CA SER A 190 47.42 15.31 -28.09
C SER A 190 48.08 15.46 -29.46
N PRO A 191 49.41 15.67 -29.53
CA PRO A 191 50.10 15.84 -30.80
C PRO A 191 49.96 14.54 -31.64
N PRO A 192 49.46 14.64 -32.88
CA PRO A 192 49.32 13.48 -33.76
C PRO A 192 50.69 12.93 -34.13
N ARG A 193 50.78 11.62 -34.36
CA ARG A 193 52.00 10.97 -34.87
C ARG A 193 52.06 11.05 -36.38
N ASP A 194 50.92 10.85 -37.03
CA ASP A 194 50.77 10.76 -38.48
C ASP A 194 49.55 11.55 -38.98
N VAL A 195 49.39 11.65 -40.30
CA VAL A 195 48.26 12.37 -40.92
C VAL A 195 46.91 11.74 -40.56
N GLU A 196 46.84 10.42 -40.42
CA GLU A 196 45.59 9.70 -40.12
C GLU A 196 45.07 9.94 -38.69
N ASP A 197 45.94 10.40 -37.80
CA ASP A 197 45.54 10.81 -36.46
C ASP A 197 44.68 12.10 -36.47
N LEU A 198 44.75 12.89 -37.55
CA LEU A 198 43.99 14.13 -37.76
C LEU A 198 42.55 13.84 -38.18
N THR A 199 41.83 13.13 -37.33
CA THR A 199 40.42 12.81 -37.56
C THR A 199 39.52 14.04 -37.35
N PRO A 200 38.42 14.18 -38.11
CA PRO A 200 37.48 15.28 -37.94
C PRO A 200 36.93 15.39 -36.52
N ALA A 201 36.70 14.26 -35.85
CA ALA A 201 36.20 14.23 -34.48
C ALA A 201 37.20 14.87 -33.48
N ARG A 202 38.50 14.57 -33.59
CA ARG A 202 39.52 15.15 -32.71
C ARG A 202 39.67 16.65 -32.91
N ILE A 203 39.65 17.11 -34.17
CA ILE A 203 39.73 18.53 -34.53
C ILE A 203 38.48 19.27 -34.06
N ALA A 204 37.29 18.71 -34.29
CA ALA A 204 36.03 19.29 -33.84
C ALA A 204 35.99 19.43 -32.31
N THR A 205 36.38 18.38 -31.58
CA THR A 205 36.40 18.40 -30.10
C THR A 205 37.35 19.48 -29.57
N PHE A 206 38.49 19.68 -30.24
CA PHE A 206 39.49 20.67 -29.83
C PHE A 206 39.16 22.11 -30.26
N ILE A 207 38.43 22.34 -31.34
CA ILE A 207 38.09 23.70 -31.82
C ILE A 207 36.73 24.18 -31.30
N LEU A 208 35.87 23.25 -30.87
CA LEU A 208 34.53 23.55 -30.33
C LEU A 208 34.46 23.40 -28.80
N SER A 209 35.57 23.09 -28.12
CA SER A 209 35.58 22.93 -26.68
C SER A 209 35.19 24.25 -25.98
N PRO A 210 34.17 24.28 -25.12
CA PRO A 210 33.70 25.51 -24.48
C PRO A 210 34.76 26.17 -23.60
N GLN A 211 35.77 25.42 -23.16
CA GLN A 211 36.82 25.81 -22.23
C GLN A 211 37.88 26.74 -22.83
N HIS A 212 37.93 26.89 -24.15
CA HIS A 212 38.82 27.81 -24.83
C HIS A 212 38.03 28.91 -25.55
N SER A 213 38.42 30.18 -25.36
CA SER A 213 37.75 31.37 -25.92
C SER A 213 36.32 31.61 -25.39
N GLU A 214 36.22 31.83 -24.08
CA GLU A 214 35.01 32.33 -23.42
C GLU A 214 34.50 33.60 -24.15
N GLY A 215 33.23 33.61 -24.55
CA GLY A 215 32.60 34.73 -25.26
C GLY A 215 32.58 34.67 -26.79
N GLN A 216 33.29 33.72 -27.43
CA GLN A 216 33.18 33.50 -28.88
C GLN A 216 32.16 32.43 -29.22
N THR A 217 31.30 32.69 -30.20
CA THR A 217 30.40 31.69 -30.77
C THR A 217 31.20 30.57 -31.45
N LYS A 218 30.61 29.37 -31.53
CA LYS A 218 31.22 28.24 -32.25
C LYS A 218 31.62 28.61 -33.69
N LYS A 219 30.76 29.37 -34.38
CA LYS A 219 30.99 29.86 -35.74
C LYS A 219 32.21 30.79 -35.84
N GLU A 220 32.41 31.68 -34.87
CA GLU A 220 33.59 32.56 -34.83
C GLU A 220 34.87 31.77 -34.57
N ARG A 221 34.83 30.78 -33.69
CA ARG A 221 35.96 29.89 -33.40
C ARG A 221 36.40 29.15 -34.66
N ILE A 222 35.45 28.54 -35.38
CA ILE A 222 35.72 27.85 -36.66
C ILE A 222 36.31 28.82 -37.70
N LYS A 223 35.71 30.01 -37.89
CA LYS A 223 36.24 31.03 -38.82
C LYS A 223 37.66 31.47 -38.46
N SER A 224 37.96 31.62 -37.17
CA SER A 224 39.30 31.99 -36.70
C SER A 224 40.32 30.88 -36.99
N ALA A 225 39.93 29.62 -36.80
CA ALA A 225 40.76 28.45 -37.10
C ALA A 225 40.99 28.30 -38.61
N LEU A 226 39.94 28.48 -39.43
CA LEU A 226 40.05 28.47 -40.90
C LEU A 226 41.04 29.52 -41.40
N ARG A 227 41.02 30.73 -40.84
CA ARG A 227 41.98 31.78 -41.21
C ARG A 227 43.42 31.40 -40.90
N ARG A 228 43.67 30.62 -39.84
CA ARG A 228 45.01 30.15 -39.44
C ARG A 228 45.50 28.98 -40.29
N TRP A 229 44.61 28.04 -40.59
CA TRP A 229 44.91 26.79 -41.30
C TRP A 229 44.64 26.86 -42.81
N HIS A 230 44.34 28.04 -43.35
CA HIS A 230 44.15 28.20 -44.79
C HIS A 230 45.47 27.91 -45.54
N PRO A 231 45.46 27.10 -46.61
CA PRO A 231 46.67 26.71 -47.33
C PRO A 231 47.51 27.90 -47.81
N ASP A 232 46.87 29.00 -48.22
CA ASP A 232 47.54 30.24 -48.63
C ASP A 232 48.42 30.87 -47.51
N ARG A 233 47.90 30.95 -46.27
CA ARG A 233 48.68 31.51 -45.15
C ARG A 233 49.71 30.51 -44.63
N PHE A 234 49.36 29.22 -44.64
CA PHE A 234 50.23 28.16 -44.17
C PHE A 234 51.41 27.88 -45.13
N GLY A 235 51.31 28.29 -46.40
CA GLY A 235 52.40 28.19 -47.38
C GLY A 235 53.72 28.81 -46.92
N ARG A 236 53.68 29.89 -46.13
CA ARG A 236 54.88 30.52 -45.55
C ARG A 236 55.57 29.64 -44.50
N VAL A 237 54.80 28.81 -43.81
CA VAL A 237 55.28 27.86 -42.81
C VAL A 237 55.84 26.62 -43.50
N LEU A 238 55.19 26.14 -44.58
CA LEU A 238 55.62 24.98 -45.35
C LEU A 238 57.06 25.11 -45.90
N ILE A 239 57.49 26.33 -46.24
CA ILE A 239 58.86 26.58 -46.71
C ILE A 239 59.92 26.19 -45.63
N ARG A 240 59.57 26.33 -44.34
CA ARG A 240 60.44 26.01 -43.19
C ARG A 240 60.33 24.54 -42.75
N VAL A 241 59.44 23.76 -43.35
CA VAL A 241 59.25 22.34 -43.03
C VAL A 241 60.30 21.50 -43.75
N LYS A 242 60.86 20.53 -43.03
CA LYS A 242 61.81 19.55 -43.55
C LYS A 242 61.21 18.83 -44.76
N GLU A 243 62.01 18.67 -45.81
CA GLU A 243 61.54 18.13 -47.10
C GLU A 243 60.89 16.74 -46.98
N SER A 244 61.39 15.87 -46.10
CA SER A 244 60.79 14.55 -45.82
C SER A 244 59.37 14.60 -45.28
N ASP A 245 59.00 15.69 -44.59
CA ASP A 245 57.74 15.83 -43.88
C ASP A 245 56.76 16.74 -44.63
N ARG A 246 57.20 17.47 -45.68
CA ARG A 246 56.39 18.46 -46.41
C ARG A 246 55.08 17.86 -46.92
N ASP A 247 55.14 16.71 -47.57
CA ASP A 247 53.95 16.05 -48.12
C ASP A 247 52.96 15.64 -47.03
N ALA A 248 53.46 15.14 -45.89
CA ALA A 248 52.63 14.76 -44.76
C ALA A 248 51.96 15.98 -44.12
N VAL A 249 52.71 17.08 -43.98
CA VAL A 249 52.18 18.34 -43.45
C VAL A 249 51.15 18.95 -44.39
N GLU A 250 51.39 18.98 -45.70
CA GLU A 250 50.44 19.51 -46.69
C GLU A 250 49.13 18.72 -46.68
N ARG A 251 49.20 17.37 -46.67
CA ARG A 251 48.02 16.52 -46.51
C ARG A 251 47.29 16.78 -45.19
N GLY A 252 48.02 16.97 -44.09
CA GLY A 252 47.46 17.28 -42.78
C GLY A 252 46.72 18.63 -42.76
N VAL A 253 47.33 19.68 -43.31
CA VAL A 253 46.72 21.02 -43.43
C VAL A 253 45.45 20.95 -44.27
N GLY A 254 45.51 20.24 -45.41
CA GLY A 254 44.34 20.01 -46.27
C GLY A 254 43.22 19.23 -45.56
N SER A 255 43.57 18.27 -44.70
CA SER A 255 42.59 17.55 -43.87
C SER A 255 41.92 18.48 -42.84
N VAL A 256 42.71 19.27 -42.12
CA VAL A 256 42.21 20.24 -41.12
C VAL A 256 41.31 21.29 -41.78
N ALA A 257 41.73 21.88 -42.90
CA ALA A 257 40.95 22.89 -43.59
C ALA A 257 39.60 22.34 -44.10
N ARG A 258 39.59 21.11 -44.66
CA ARG A 258 38.35 20.43 -45.07
C ARG A 258 37.44 20.17 -43.88
N CYS A 259 37.98 19.63 -42.78
CA CYS A 259 37.22 19.38 -41.56
C CYS A 259 36.58 20.67 -41.03
N LEU A 260 37.34 21.77 -40.94
CA LEU A 260 36.84 23.05 -40.47
C LEU A 260 35.75 23.63 -41.40
N ASN A 261 35.88 23.47 -42.72
CA ASN A 261 34.83 23.87 -43.66
C ASN A 261 33.56 23.03 -43.49
N SER A 262 33.68 21.71 -43.28
CA SER A 262 32.55 20.84 -42.98
C SER A 262 31.85 21.24 -41.66
N LEU A 263 32.62 21.56 -40.62
CA LEU A 263 32.07 22.04 -39.35
C LEU A 263 31.37 23.39 -39.51
N LEU A 264 31.91 24.30 -40.33
CA LEU A 264 31.27 25.57 -40.61
C LEU A 264 29.94 25.40 -41.35
N ALA A 265 29.86 24.44 -42.27
CA ALA A 265 28.62 24.13 -42.99
C ALA A 265 27.56 23.49 -42.10
N GLN A 266 27.96 22.74 -41.06
CA GLN A 266 27.04 22.15 -40.08
C GLN A 266 26.51 23.16 -39.04
N GLU A 267 27.26 24.23 -38.77
CA GLU A 267 26.90 25.31 -37.83
C GLU A 267 26.33 26.56 -38.56
N ALA A 268 26.07 26.47 -39.87
CA ALA A 268 25.48 27.51 -40.71
C ALA A 268 23.97 27.38 -40.79
#